data_AF-A0A976L346-F1
#
_entry.id   AF-A0A976L346-F1
#
_cell.length_a   1.000
_cell.length_b   1.000
_cell.length_c   1.000
_cell.angle_alpha   90.00
_cell.angle_beta   90.00
_cell.angle_gamma   90.00
#
_symmetry.space_group_name_H-M   'P 1'
#
loop_
_entity.id
_entity.type
_entity.pdbx_description
1 polymer ?
#
loop_
_entity_poly.entity_id
_entity_poly.type
_entity_poly.pdbx_seq_one_letter_code
_entity_poly.pdbx_strand_id
1 'polypeptide(L)' 'MFYYRIFDDKEELNFFKSSLEYHKIAELMKEFEASHSEYYNGDFIAFLKVHDTEAEIIDVTNIYY' A
#
# COMPACT_ATOMS: atom_id res chain seq x y z
N MET A 1 -4.42 14.51 0.05
CA MET A 1 -4.31 13.24 -0.72
C MET A 1 -2.87 13.05 -1.13
N PHE A 2 -2.24 12.02 -0.60
CA PHE A 2 -0.87 11.66 -0.90
C PHE A 2 -0.84 10.34 -1.70
N TYR A 3 0.10 10.25 -2.63
CA TYR A 3 0.30 9.06 -3.45
C TYR A 3 1.61 8.41 -3.03
N TYR A 4 1.55 7.12 -2.73
CA TYR A 4 2.69 6.33 -2.29
C TYR A 4 2.89 5.18 -3.25
N ARG A 5 4.16 4.84 -3.50
CA ARG A 5 4.55 3.65 -4.25
C ARG A 5 4.82 2.53 -3.27
N ILE A 6 4.33 1.34 -3.59
CA ILE A 6 4.52 0.13 -2.80
C ILE A 6 4.93 -0.99 -3.75
N PHE A 7 5.84 -1.84 -3.27
CA PHE A 7 6.36 -2.97 -4.03
C PHE A 7 5.95 -4.24 -3.29
N ASP A 8 5.41 -5.19 -4.06
CA ASP A 8 5.15 -6.53 -3.55
C ASP A 8 6.45 -7.33 -3.44
N ASP A 9 6.42 -8.44 -2.71
CA ASP A 9 7.50 -9.43 -2.75
C ASP A 9 7.69 -10.01 -4.17
N LYS A 10 6.63 -9.96 -5.01
CA LYS A 10 6.68 -10.30 -6.44
C LYS A 10 7.21 -9.20 -7.37
N GLU A 11 7.77 -8.11 -6.84
CA GLU A 11 8.22 -6.93 -7.60
C GLU A 11 7.10 -6.21 -8.37
N GLU A 12 5.83 -6.50 -8.09
CA GLU A 12 4.70 -5.80 -8.68
C GLU A 12 4.59 -4.40 -8.08
N LEU A 13 4.86 -3.39 -8.90
CA LEU A 13 4.84 -1.99 -8.52
C LEU A 13 3.40 -1.49 -8.53
N ASN A 14 2.86 -1.28 -7.35
CA ASN A 14 1.54 -0.71 -7.16
C ASN A 14 1.67 0.70 -6.59
N PHE A 15 0.70 1.53 -6.90
CA PHE A 15 0.54 2.81 -6.23
C PHE A 15 -0.65 2.69 -5.28
N PHE A 16 -0.65 3.49 -4.24
CA PHE A 16 -1.86 3.69 -3.48
C PHE A 16 -2.03 5.15 -3.11
N LYS A 17 -3.28 5.58 -3.14
CA LYS A 17 -3.66 6.87 -2.57
C LYS A 17 -4.05 6.63 -1.12
N SER A 18 -3.64 7.52 -0.23
CA SER A 18 -4.17 7.54 1.13
C SER A 18 -4.29 9.00 1.59
N SER A 19 -5.23 9.23 2.51
CA SER A 19 -5.31 10.52 3.21
C SER A 19 -4.41 10.57 4.45
N LEU A 20 -3.76 9.46 4.80
CA LEU A 20 -2.83 9.37 5.93
C LEU A 20 -1.47 9.98 5.61
N GLU A 21 -0.87 10.59 6.63
CA GLU A 21 0.52 11.03 6.57
C GLU A 21 1.48 9.85 6.58
N TYR A 22 2.65 10.05 5.97
CA TYR A 22 3.71 9.03 5.84
C TYR A 22 4.06 8.34 7.16
N HIS A 23 4.01 9.06 8.29
CA HIS A 23 4.31 8.48 9.60
C HIS A 23 3.38 7.33 9.97
N LYS A 24 2.07 7.50 9.78
CA LYS A 24 1.10 6.43 10.06
C LYS A 24 1.24 5.26 9.11
N ILE A 25 1.53 5.53 7.84
CA ILE A 25 1.77 4.47 6.84
C ILE A 25 3.00 3.65 7.24
N ALA A 26 4.07 4.29 7.71
CA ALA A 26 5.27 3.61 8.16
C ALA A 26 5.02 2.76 9.42
N GLU A 27 4.16 3.20 10.35
CA GLU A 27 3.75 2.38 11.48
C GLU A 27 2.93 1.16 11.02
N LEU A 28 1.94 1.36 10.16
CA LEU A 28 1.10 0.28 9.62
C LEU A 28 1.92 -0.71 8.78
N MET A 29 2.90 -0.24 8.00
CA MET A 29 3.85 -1.11 7.29
C MET A 29 4.63 -1.99 8.25
N LYS A 30 5.16 -1.42 9.33
CA LYS A 30 5.89 -2.20 10.35
C LYS A 30 4.99 -3.20 11.07
N GLU A 31 3.76 -2.83 11.40
CA GLU A 31 2.79 -3.77 12.00
C GLU A 31 2.46 -4.90 11.03
N PHE A 32 2.29 -4.58 9.75
CA PHE A 32 1.99 -5.55 8.71
C PHE A 32 3.17 -6.50 8.46
N GLU A 33 4.40 -5.98 8.34
CA GLU A 33 5.63 -6.76 8.22
C GLU A 33 5.90 -7.63 9.46
N ALA A 34 5.56 -7.15 10.65
CA ALA A 34 5.71 -7.94 11.87
C ALA A 34 4.71 -9.11 11.96
N SER A 35 3.55 -8.99 11.31
CA SER A 35 2.47 -9.99 11.39
C SER A 35 2.39 -10.91 10.18
N HIS A 36 2.89 -10.52 9.01
CA HIS A 36 2.86 -11.33 7.78
C HIS A 36 4.29 -11.60 7.27
N SER A 37 4.61 -12.87 7.04
CA SER A 37 5.88 -13.27 6.39
C SER A 37 5.89 -13.07 4.88
N GLU A 38 4.73 -12.90 4.25
CA GLU A 38 4.60 -12.65 2.81
C GLU A 38 3.95 -11.28 2.61
N TYR A 39 4.67 -10.37 1.95
CA TYR A 39 4.24 -8.99 1.74
C TYR A 39 3.44 -8.87 0.44
N TYR A 40 2.12 -9.02 0.55
CA TYR A 40 1.20 -8.78 -0.56
C TYR A 40 0.56 -7.38 -0.48
N ASN A 41 0.71 -6.58 -1.52
CA ASN A 41 0.15 -5.24 -1.70
C ASN A 41 -1.38 -5.23 -1.55
N GLY A 42 -2.04 -6.29 -2.04
CA GLY A 42 -3.48 -6.45 -1.91
C GLY A 42 -3.93 -6.54 -0.45
N ASP A 43 -3.24 -7.34 0.36
CA ASP A 43 -3.52 -7.48 1.79
C ASP A 43 -3.12 -6.23 2.58
N PHE A 44 -1.96 -5.62 2.26
CA PHE A 44 -1.55 -4.38 2.89
C PHE A 44 -2.57 -3.26 2.66
N ILE A 45 -3.09 -3.13 1.43
CA ILE A 45 -4.12 -2.13 1.13
C ILE A 45 -5.46 -2.51 1.75
N ALA A 46 -5.83 -3.79 1.78
CA ALA A 46 -7.04 -4.21 2.49
C ALA A 46 -6.97 -3.83 3.97
N PHE A 47 -5.82 -4.03 4.61
CA PHE A 47 -5.54 -3.59 5.97
C PHE A 47 -5.58 -2.05 6.09
N LEU A 48 -4.91 -1.33 5.18
CA LEU A 48 -4.92 0.13 5.15
C LEU A 48 -6.36 0.68 5.00
N LYS A 49 -7.20 0.01 4.21
CA LYS A 49 -8.59 0.40 3.94
C LYS A 49 -9.53 0.27 5.13
N VAL A 50 -9.19 -0.61 6.08
CA VAL A 50 -9.89 -0.71 7.39
C VAL A 50 -9.61 0.54 8.23
N HIS A 51 -8.41 1.10 8.14
CA HIS A 51 -8.00 2.29 8.89
C HIS A 51 -8.26 3.62 8.15
N ASP A 52 -8.23 3.61 6.82
CA ASP A 52 -8.38 4.77 5.94
C ASP A 52 -9.30 4.39 4.77
N THR A 53 -10.57 4.78 4.83
CA THR A 53 -11.57 4.38 3.81
C THR A 53 -11.28 4.97 2.43
N GLU A 54 -10.42 6.00 2.37
CA GLU A 54 -9.92 6.61 1.12
C GLU A 54 -8.72 5.86 0.51
N ALA A 55 -8.19 4.86 1.22
CA ALA A 55 -7.09 4.03 0.73
C ALA A 55 -7.54 3.17 -0.45
N GLU A 56 -6.87 3.37 -1.59
CA GLU A 56 -7.16 2.63 -2.81
C GLU A 56 -5.87 2.29 -3.53
N ILE A 57 -5.76 1.02 -3.95
CA ILE A 57 -4.67 0.55 -4.79
C ILE A 57 -4.91 1.02 -6.22
N ILE A 58 -3.87 1.55 -6.82
CA ILE A 58 -3.78 1.99 -8.19
C ILE A 58 -2.80 1.03 -8.85
N ASP A 59 -3.35 0.05 -9.55
CA ASP A 59 -2.58 -0.87 -10.38
C ASP A 59 -2.14 -0.12 -11.64
N VAL A 60 -0.84 0.14 -11.77
CA VAL A 60 -0.30 0.81 -12.96
C VAL A 60 0.12 -0.26 -13.96
N THR A 61 -0.87 -0.85 -14.62
CA THR A 61 -0.67 -1.94 -15.58
C THR A 61 -0.15 -1.47 -16.94
N ASN A 62 -0.23 -0.17 -17.26
CA ASN A 62 0.22 0.37 -18.55
C ASN A 62 0.68 1.83 -18.44
N ILE A 63 1.99 2.04 -18.58
CA ILE A 63 2.58 3.34 -18.92
C ILE A 63 2.66 3.39 -20.45
N TYR A 64 1.76 4.13 -21.09
CA TYR A 64 1.86 4.45 -22.52
C TYR A 64 2.76 5.68 -22.69
N TYR A 65 3.74 5.59 -23.59
CA TYR A 65 4.70 6.64 -23.95
C TYR A 65 4.24 7.40 -25.19
#